data_AF-A0A8T6N4N8-F1
#
_entry.id   AF-A0A8T6N4N8-F1
#
_cell.length_a   1.000
_cell.length_b   1.000
_cell.length_c   1.000
_cell.angle_alpha   90.00
_cell.angle_beta   90.00
_cell.angle_gamma   90.00
#
_symmetry.space_group_name_H-M   'P 1'
#
loop_
_entity.id
_entity.type
_entity.pdbx_description
1 polymer ?
#
loop_
_entity_poly.entity_id
_entity_poly.type
_entity_poly.pdbx_seq_one_letter_code
_entity_poly.pdbx_strand_id
1 'polypeptide(L)'
;MQKHRIRLFTKTVNDHKITPKSYEERFWHIVKDFAGSPRYQWVEDNNVSLEWFEDERYLGLGGFYMLYCDVDEKLYTDYMLRFFDHHDEQWK
;
A
#
# COMPACT_ATOMS: atom_id res chain seq x y z
N MET A 1 -8.15 7.33 21.19
CA MET A 1 -8.55 7.79 19.84
C MET A 1 -8.68 6.58 18.94
N GLN A 2 -9.77 6.48 18.19
CA GLN A 2 -9.93 5.46 17.17
C GLN A 2 -8.95 5.75 16.03
N LYS A 3 -8.25 4.71 15.56
CA LYS A 3 -7.36 4.80 14.40
C LYS A 3 -8.04 4.22 13.17
N HIS A 4 -7.80 4.82 12.02
CA HIS A 4 -8.37 4.42 10.74
C HIS A 4 -7.25 3.92 9.83
N ARG A 5 -7.43 2.72 9.28
CA ARG A 5 -6.46 2.12 8.37
C ARG A 5 -6.74 2.55 6.94
N ILE A 6 -5.73 3.11 6.29
CA ILE A 6 -5.77 3.47 4.88
C ILE A 6 -4.88 2.52 4.10
N ARG A 7 -5.41 1.93 3.03
CA ARG A 7 -4.61 1.19 2.05
C ARG A 7 -4.08 2.19 1.03
N LEU A 8 -2.77 2.35 0.99
CA LEU A 8 -2.10 3.34 0.16
C LEU A 8 -1.69 2.76 -1.20
N PHE A 9 -1.27 1.50 -1.18
CA PHE A 9 -0.78 0.81 -2.37
C PHE A 9 -0.94 -0.70 -2.21
N THR A 10 -1.27 -1.37 -3.30
CA THR A 10 -1.28 -2.82 -3.40
C THR A 10 -0.56 -3.25 -4.67
N LYS A 11 0.16 -4.37 -4.59
CA LYS A 11 0.80 -4.98 -5.76
C LYS A 11 0.71 -6.48 -5.69
N THR A 12 0.31 -7.08 -6.79
CA THR A 12 0.36 -8.52 -7.00
C THR A 12 1.49 -8.83 -7.98
N VAL A 13 2.39 -9.73 -7.60
CA VAL A 13 3.50 -10.18 -8.44
C VAL A 13 3.24 -11.62 -8.86
N ASN A 14 2.91 -11.84 -10.13
CA ASN A 14 2.58 -13.16 -10.68
C ASN A 14 3.81 -13.83 -11.34
N ASP A 15 4.90 -14.07 -10.61
CA ASP A 15 5.97 -14.96 -11.08
C ASP A 15 6.93 -15.32 -9.94
N HIS A 16 7.02 -16.60 -9.58
CA HIS A 16 7.96 -17.13 -8.59
C HIS A 16 9.44 -16.89 -8.97
N LYS A 17 9.73 -16.59 -10.23
CA LYS A 17 11.09 -16.33 -10.73
C LYS A 17 11.51 -14.86 -10.69
N ILE A 18 10.55 -13.94 -10.55
CA ILE A 18 10.79 -12.47 -10.57
C ILE A 18 10.78 -11.89 -9.16
N THR A 19 10.25 -12.61 -8.18
CA THR A 19 10.16 -12.13 -6.80
C THR A 19 11.57 -11.91 -6.19
N PRO A 20 11.86 -10.71 -5.66
CA PRO A 20 13.10 -10.47 -4.93
C PRO A 20 13.29 -11.48 -3.78
N LYS A 21 14.53 -11.93 -3.59
CA LYS A 21 14.81 -13.13 -2.78
C LYS A 21 14.68 -12.85 -1.28
N SER A 22 15.00 -11.64 -0.84
CA SER A 22 14.89 -11.23 0.57
C SER A 22 13.68 -10.33 0.84
N TYR A 23 13.20 -10.38 2.09
CA TYR A 23 12.13 -9.50 2.60
C TYR A 23 12.43 -8.02 2.37
N GLU A 24 13.69 -7.62 2.57
CA GLU A 24 14.15 -6.24 2.36
C GLU A 24 14.11 -5.83 0.88
N GLU A 25 14.58 -6.68 -0.04
CA GLU A 25 14.51 -6.38 -1.47
C GLU A 25 13.06 -6.28 -1.95
N ARG A 26 12.15 -7.11 -1.41
CA ARG A 26 10.72 -7.02 -1.70
C ARG A 26 10.15 -5.70 -1.23
N PHE A 27 10.43 -5.32 0.02
CA PHE A 27 10.01 -4.03 0.57
C PHE A 27 10.43 -2.86 -0.33
N TRP A 28 11.72 -2.74 -0.65
CA TRP A 28 12.23 -1.64 -1.47
C TRP A 28 11.68 -1.64 -2.89
N HIS A 29 11.42 -2.81 -3.46
CA HIS A 29 10.77 -2.91 -4.76
C HIS A 29 9.35 -2.33 -4.73
N ILE A 30 8.56 -2.64 -3.69
CA ILE A 30 7.22 -2.09 -3.51
C ILE A 30 7.24 -0.59 -3.25
N VAL A 31 8.14 -0.13 -2.38
CA VAL A 31 8.29 1.30 -2.05
C VAL A 31 8.66 2.11 -3.29
N LYS A 32 9.53 1.59 -4.15
CA LYS A 32 9.92 2.26 -5.40
C LYS A 32 8.72 2.50 -6.33
N ASP A 33 7.81 1.54 -6.43
CA ASP A 33 6.61 1.70 -7.25
C ASP A 33 5.62 2.67 -6.61
N PHE A 34 5.49 2.62 -5.27
CA PHE A 34 4.64 3.55 -4.53
C PHE A 34 5.12 5.00 -4.62
N ALA A 35 6.44 5.22 -4.63
CA ALA A 35 7.07 6.54 -4.63
C ALA A 35 6.65 7.44 -5.81
N GLY A 36 6.18 6.85 -6.91
CA GLY A 36 5.66 7.60 -8.06
C GLY A 36 4.20 8.08 -7.93
N SER A 37 3.51 7.74 -6.83
CA SER A 37 2.07 8.00 -6.69
C SER A 37 1.76 9.32 -5.97
N PRO A 38 0.62 9.99 -6.27
CA PRO A 38 0.14 11.13 -5.49
C PRO A 38 -0.09 10.81 -4.00
N ARG A 39 -0.37 9.55 -3.69
CA ARG A 39 -0.54 9.06 -2.31
C ARG A 39 0.78 9.05 -1.54
N TYR A 40 1.92 8.81 -2.21
CA TYR A 40 3.24 8.92 -1.59
C TYR A 40 3.54 10.36 -1.17
N GLN A 41 3.27 11.34 -2.04
CA GLN A 41 3.45 12.75 -1.69
C GLN A 41 2.60 13.14 -0.47
N TRP A 42 1.35 12.66 -0.39
CA TRP A 42 0.50 12.90 0.77
C TRP A 42 1.06 12.32 2.08
N VAL A 43 1.69 11.14 2.02
CA VAL A 43 2.34 10.52 3.17
C VAL A 43 3.49 11.39 3.67
N GLU A 44 4.34 11.86 2.76
CA GLU A 44 5.48 12.75 3.08
C GLU A 44 4.99 14.08 3.67
N ASP A 45 4.01 14.73 3.03
CA ASP A 45 3.46 16.02 3.46
C ASP A 45 2.84 15.98 4.87
N ASN A 46 2.29 14.83 5.26
CA ASN A 46 1.62 14.64 6.55
C ASN A 46 2.47 13.87 7.58
N ASN A 47 3.72 13.54 7.26
CA ASN A 47 4.63 12.76 8.12
C ASN A 47 3.98 11.48 8.67
N VAL A 48 3.33 10.72 7.78
CA VAL A 48 2.61 9.50 8.14
C VAL A 48 3.56 8.30 8.12
N SER A 49 3.57 7.54 9.21
CA SER A 49 4.35 6.29 9.26
C SER A 49 3.72 5.22 8.36
N LEU A 50 4.53 4.67 7.46
CA LEU A 50 4.16 3.54 6.62
C LEU A 50 4.36 2.22 7.35
N GLU A 51 3.41 1.34 7.17
CA GLU A 51 3.51 -0.08 7.47
C GLU A 51 3.31 -0.87 6.18
N TRP A 52 3.80 -2.11 6.17
CA TRP A 52 3.62 -2.99 5.04
C TRP A 52 3.27 -4.40 5.47
N PHE A 53 2.55 -5.06 4.57
CA PHE A 53 2.07 -6.41 4.75
C PHE A 53 2.38 -7.22 3.49
N GLU A 54 2.91 -8.43 3.71
CA GLU A 54 3.12 -9.45 2.69
C GLU A 54 2.18 -10.62 2.99
N ASP A 55 1.32 -10.99 2.03
CA ASP A 55 0.55 -12.23 2.10
C ASP A 55 1.20 -13.30 1.24
N GLU A 56 1.90 -14.21 1.92
CA GLU A 56 2.52 -15.37 1.28
C GLU A 56 1.49 -16.46 0.96
N ARG A 57 0.22 -16.39 1.40
CA ARG A 57 -0.79 -17.44 1.08
C ARG A 57 -1.16 -17.53 -0.40
N TYR A 58 -0.61 -16.65 -1.23
CA TYR A 58 -0.60 -16.78 -2.69
C TYR A 58 0.52 -17.71 -3.22
N LEU A 59 1.11 -18.53 -2.34
CA LEU A 59 2.06 -19.63 -2.62
C LEU A 59 1.49 -20.62 -3.65
N GLY A 60 1.71 -20.31 -4.92
CA GLY A 60 1.31 -21.07 -6.09
C GLY A 60 1.19 -20.20 -7.34
N LEU A 61 0.79 -18.92 -7.18
CA LEU A 61 0.51 -18.00 -8.29
C LEU A 61 1.25 -16.66 -8.20
N GLY A 62 1.88 -16.32 -7.07
CA GLY A 62 2.55 -15.04 -6.90
C GLY A 62 2.72 -14.60 -5.44
N GLY A 63 2.98 -13.31 -5.23
CA GLY A 63 2.96 -12.64 -3.91
C GLY A 63 2.06 -11.41 -3.92
N PHE A 64 1.34 -11.16 -2.83
CA PHE A 64 0.53 -9.96 -2.64
C PHE A 64 1.16 -9.06 -1.58
N TYR A 65 1.33 -7.79 -1.93
CA TYR A 65 1.96 -6.77 -1.11
C TYR A 65 1.00 -5.61 -0.89
N MET A 66 0.98 -5.08 0.33
CA MET A 66 0.20 -3.89 0.68
C MET A 66 1.04 -2.93 1.50
N LEU A 67 1.03 -1.65 1.12
CA LEU A 67 1.43 -0.54 1.98
C LEU A 67 0.18 0.08 2.59
N TYR A 68 0.22 0.31 3.90
CA TYR A 68 -0.87 0.91 4.64
C TYR A 68 -0.35 1.84 5.73
N CYS A 69 -1.25 2.62 6.31
CA CYS A 69 -0.97 3.42 7.49
C CYS A 69 -2.20 3.49 8.39
N ASP A 70 -1.98 3.64 9.69
CA ASP A 70 -3.03 3.88 10.66
C ASP A 70 -2.99 5.35 11.10
N VAL A 71 -4.05 6.10 10.76
CA VAL A 71 -4.14 7.56 10.98
C VAL A 71 -5.31 7.93 11.89
N ASP A 72 -5.37 9.19 12.32
CA ASP A 72 -6.54 9.72 13.03
C ASP A 72 -7.67 10.12 12.07
N GLU A 73 -8.83 10.48 12.63
CA GLU A 73 -10.01 10.89 11.87
C GLU A 73 -9.73 12.09 10.93
N LYS A 74 -8.87 13.02 11.35
CA LYS A 74 -8.59 14.24 10.57
C LYS A 74 -7.83 13.89 9.30
N LEU A 75 -6.75 13.12 9.42
CA LEU A 75 -5.96 12.66 8.28
C LEU A 75 -6.74 11.66 7.42
N TYR A 76 -7.57 10.81 8.05
CA TYR A 76 -8.46 9.91 7.32
C TYR A 76 -9.43 10.68 6.42
N THR A 77 -10.08 11.71 6.97
CA THR A 77 -11.03 12.55 6.22
C THR A 77 -10.32 13.28 5.08
N ASP A 78 -9.16 13.89 5.34
CA ASP A 78 -8.37 14.57 4.29
C ASP A 78 -7.95 13.61 3.17
N TYR A 79 -7.48 12.40 3.51
CA TYR A 79 -7.15 11.39 2.52
C TYR A 79 -8.36 11.00 1.68
N MET A 80 -9.51 10.72 2.30
CA MET A 80 -10.71 10.32 1.58
C MET A 80 -11.17 11.44 0.64
N LEU A 81 -11.16 12.71 1.07
CA LEU A 81 -11.55 13.81 0.19
C LEU A 81 -10.63 13.98 -1.03
N ARG A 82 -9.35 13.59 -0.92
CA ARG A 82 -8.36 13.72 -2.01
C ARG A 82 -8.33 12.52 -2.97
N PHE A 83 -8.48 11.32 -2.43
CA PHE A 83 -8.16 10.08 -3.15
C PHE A 83 -9.31 9.09 -3.22
N PHE A 84 -10.46 9.38 -2.62
CA PHE A 84 -11.64 8.55 -2.77
C PHE A 84 -12.21 8.73 -4.17
N ASP A 85 -11.91 7.76 -5.04
CA ASP A 85 -12.48 7.66 -6.38
C ASP A 85 -13.55 6.56 -6.37
N HIS A 86 -14.77 6.89 -6.81
CA HIS A 86 -15.88 5.93 -6.90
C HIS A 86 -15.64 4.88 -7.99
N HIS A 87 -14.62 5.05 -8.84
CA HIS A 87 -14.29 4.12 -9.92
C HIS A 87 -13.49 2.87 -9.48
N ASP A 88 -12.89 2.86 -8.29
CA ASP A 88 -12.17 1.70 -7.73
C ASP A 88 -13.10 0.70 -7.00
N GLU A 89 -14.42 0.91 -7.01
CA GLU A 89 -15.44 -0.04 -6.52
C GLU A 89 -15.68 -1.24 -7.45
N GLN A 90 -14.82 -1.52 -8.43
CA GLN A 90 -14.86 -2.83 -9.10
C GLN A 90 -14.26 -3.90 -8.20
N TRP A 91 -15.02 -4.26 -7.17
CA TRP A 91 -14.95 -5.58 -6.55
C TRP A 91 -15.14 -6.62 -7.65
N LYS A 92 -14.08 -7.38 -7.94
CA LYS A 92 -14.15 -8.69 -8.56
C LYS A 92 -13.55 -9.72 -7.63
#